data_AF-A0A839XUU3-F1
#
_entry.id   AF-A0A839XUU3-F1
#
_cell.length_a   1.000
_cell.length_b   1.000
_cell.length_c   1.000
_cell.angle_alpha   90.00
_cell.angle_beta   90.00
_cell.angle_gamma   90.00
#
_symmetry.space_group_name_H-M   'P 1'
#
loop_
_entity.id
_entity.type
_entity.pdbx_description
1 polymer ?
#
loop_
_entity_poly.entity_id
_entity_poly.type
_entity_poly.pdbx_seq_one_letter_code
_entity_poly.pdbx_strand_id
1 'polypeptide(L)'
;MVLVMQNGALDFHTRQRITASQMQAQEIDAHHIFPQAWLKREYSGDLSGELILNRTLIDAETNRVISDNAPSSYLQDMRTGSIGPNRDRLLKTHVIDNKSRDAMLADDYDAFIAARTRALVAVIEKVTGKSVIRDLTA
;
A
#
# COMPACT_ATOMS: atom_id res chain seq x y z
N MET A 1 4.87 8.87 4.30
CA MET A 1 4.43 8.68 2.90
C MET A 1 5.38 9.28 1.85
N VAL A 2 6.28 10.22 2.19
CA VAL A 2 7.22 10.84 1.23
C VAL A 2 8.05 9.84 0.41
N LEU A 3 8.54 8.76 1.02
CA LEU A 3 9.33 7.74 0.33
C LEU A 3 8.59 7.12 -0.88
N VAL A 4 7.30 6.86 -0.71
CA VAL A 4 6.44 6.31 -1.76
C VAL A 4 6.30 7.30 -2.92
N MET A 5 6.11 8.59 -2.63
CA MET A 5 6.09 9.63 -3.67
C MET A 5 7.42 9.75 -4.42
N GLN A 6 8.54 9.74 -3.69
CA GLN A 6 9.88 9.76 -4.28
C GLN A 6 10.13 8.56 -5.18
N ASN A 7 9.57 7.40 -4.83
CA ASN A 7 9.58 6.18 -5.64
C ASN A 7 8.65 6.24 -6.87
N GLY A 8 8.00 7.39 -7.13
CA GLY A 8 7.20 7.60 -8.33
C GLY A 8 5.78 7.05 -8.26
N ALA A 9 5.19 7.02 -7.05
CA ALA A 9 3.81 6.64 -6.83
C ALA A 9 2.85 7.25 -7.88
N LEU A 10 2.07 6.38 -8.51
CA LEU A 10 0.99 6.78 -9.41
C LEU A 10 -0.33 6.66 -8.68
N ASP A 11 -1.21 7.65 -8.82
CA ASP A 11 -2.56 7.55 -8.30
C ASP A 11 -3.32 6.39 -8.97
N PHE A 12 -4.13 5.66 -8.21
CA PHE A 12 -4.71 4.41 -8.67
C PHE A 12 -5.76 4.64 -9.76
N HIS A 13 -6.55 5.70 -9.60
CA HIS A 13 -7.62 6.06 -10.51
C HIS A 13 -7.08 6.74 -11.78
N THR A 14 -6.33 7.83 -11.63
CA THR A 14 -5.86 8.64 -12.76
C THR A 14 -4.61 8.06 -13.44
N ARG A 15 -3.84 7.20 -12.75
CA ARG A 15 -2.53 6.68 -13.17
C ARG A 15 -1.48 7.77 -13.38
N GLN A 16 -1.75 8.98 -12.93
CA GLN A 16 -0.81 10.10 -12.97
C GLN A 16 0.12 10.05 -11.77
N ARG A 17 1.34 10.59 -11.95
CA ARG A 17 2.30 10.67 -10.85
C ARG A 17 1.77 11.60 -9.77
N ILE A 18 1.75 11.12 -8.54
CA ILE A 18 1.35 11.91 -7.38
C ILE A 18 2.40 12.99 -7.13
N THR A 19 1.95 14.24 -7.06
CA THR A 19 2.79 15.40 -6.80
C THR A 19 2.54 15.99 -5.41
N ALA A 20 3.48 16.80 -4.92
CA ALA A 20 3.30 17.54 -3.67
C ALA A 20 2.14 18.55 -3.75
N SER A 21 1.87 19.11 -4.94
CA SER A 21 0.77 20.07 -5.12
C SER A 21 -0.60 19.41 -4.96
N GLN A 22 -0.78 18.19 -5.48
CA GLN A 22 -2.03 17.43 -5.31
C GLN A 22 -2.30 17.10 -3.84
N MET A 23 -1.25 16.77 -3.07
CA MET A 23 -1.38 16.57 -1.62
C MET A 23 -1.71 17.87 -0.88
N GLN A 24 -1.09 18.99 -1.26
CA GLN A 24 -1.38 20.29 -0.65
C GLN A 24 -2.82 20.75 -0.94
N ALA A 25 -3.34 20.42 -2.12
CA ALA A 25 -4.73 20.65 -2.52
C ALA A 25 -5.72 19.65 -1.92
N GLN A 26 -5.27 18.69 -1.09
CA GLN A 26 -6.08 17.62 -0.48
C GLN A 26 -6.78 16.71 -1.51
N GLU A 27 -6.24 16.60 -2.72
CA GLU A 27 -6.75 15.70 -3.76
C GLU A 27 -6.28 14.25 -3.55
N ILE A 28 -5.15 14.08 -2.86
CA ILE A 28 -4.53 12.80 -2.53
C ILE A 28 -4.23 12.77 -1.02
N ASP A 29 -4.63 11.70 -0.34
CA ASP A 29 -4.35 11.49 1.08
C ASP A 29 -3.93 10.03 1.39
N ALA A 30 -3.43 9.81 2.60
CA ALA A 30 -2.93 8.53 3.08
C ALA A 30 -4.06 7.66 3.65
N HIS A 31 -4.54 6.72 2.86
CA HIS A 31 -5.61 5.79 3.24
C HIS A 31 -5.10 4.38 3.53
N HIS A 32 -5.91 3.61 4.25
CA HIS A 32 -5.60 2.23 4.60
C HIS A 32 -5.66 1.31 3.37
N ILE A 33 -4.69 0.41 3.23
CA ILE A 33 -4.72 -0.64 2.20
C ILE A 33 -5.62 -1.78 2.65
N PHE A 34 -5.45 -2.26 3.88
CA PHE A 34 -6.43 -3.10 4.55
C PHE A 34 -7.37 -2.19 5.34
N PRO A 35 -8.64 -2.00 4.92
CA PRO A 35 -9.53 -1.06 5.57
C PRO A 35 -9.72 -1.39 7.04
N GLN A 36 -9.77 -0.35 7.88
CA GLN A 36 -9.90 -0.54 9.33
C GLN A 36 -11.20 -1.27 9.71
N ALA A 37 -12.30 -0.99 9.00
CA ALA A 37 -13.57 -1.67 9.23
C ALA A 37 -13.50 -3.17 8.85
N TRP A 38 -12.78 -3.50 7.78
CA TRP A 38 -12.51 -4.89 7.40
C TRP A 38 -11.65 -5.59 8.45
N LEU A 39 -10.54 -4.98 8.87
CA LEU A 39 -9.65 -5.54 9.90
C LEU A 39 -10.40 -5.79 11.22
N LYS A 40 -11.24 -4.86 11.66
CA LYS A 40 -12.05 -5.03 12.88
C LYS A 40 -13.01 -6.23 12.84
N ARG A 41 -13.43 -6.64 11.65
CA ARG A 41 -14.41 -7.72 11.44
C ARG A 41 -13.72 -9.07 11.20
N GLU A 42 -12.64 -9.07 10.42
CA GLU A 42 -12.04 -10.30 9.88
C GLU A 42 -10.67 -10.65 10.48
N TYR A 43 -9.91 -9.67 10.99
CA TYR A 43 -8.56 -9.91 11.50
C TYR A 43 -8.56 -10.14 13.01
N SER A 44 -7.93 -11.23 13.43
CA SER A 44 -7.87 -11.70 14.82
C SER A 44 -6.46 -11.68 15.43
N GLY A 45 -5.47 -11.14 14.72
CA GLY A 45 -4.11 -11.00 15.23
C GLY A 45 -3.88 -9.71 16.01
N ASP A 46 -2.63 -9.49 16.43
CA ASP A 46 -2.26 -8.44 17.38
C ASP A 46 -1.76 -7.14 16.72
N LEU A 47 -1.58 -7.11 15.39
CA LEU A 47 -1.08 -5.92 14.70
C LEU A 47 -2.15 -4.84 14.60
N SER A 48 -1.78 -3.60 14.93
CA SER A 48 -2.67 -2.45 14.79
C SER A 48 -2.97 -2.15 13.32
N GLY A 49 -4.24 -1.97 12.97
CA GLY A 49 -4.65 -1.50 11.64
C GLY A 49 -4.11 -0.10 11.26
N GLU A 50 -3.71 0.70 12.26
CA GLU A 50 -3.20 2.07 12.09
C GLU A 50 -1.71 2.14 11.72
N LEU A 51 -1.05 1.00 11.55
CA LEU A 51 0.35 0.95 11.14
C LEU A 51 0.57 1.77 9.87
N ILE A 52 1.63 2.58 9.84
CA ILE A 52 1.99 3.35 8.64
C ILE A 52 2.29 2.45 7.44
N LEU A 53 2.71 1.21 7.72
CA LEU A 53 2.91 0.13 6.74
C LEU A 53 1.58 -0.30 6.09
N ASN A 54 0.44 -0.02 6.70
CA ASN A 54 -0.89 -0.26 6.14
C ASN A 54 -1.46 0.96 5.39
N ARG A 55 -0.66 1.99 5.10
CA ARG A 55 -1.16 3.20 4.42
C ARG A 55 -0.56 3.38 3.03
N THR A 56 -1.28 4.07 2.16
CA THR A 56 -0.82 4.44 0.83
C THR A 56 -1.52 5.71 0.34
N LEU A 57 -0.92 6.39 -0.64
CA LEU A 57 -1.47 7.63 -1.19
C LEU A 57 -2.44 7.32 -2.32
N ILE A 58 -3.69 7.74 -2.19
CA ILE A 58 -4.73 7.57 -3.21
C ILE A 58 -5.69 8.76 -3.19
N ASP A 59 -6.41 8.95 -4.29
CA ASP A 59 -7.51 9.91 -4.36
C ASP A 59 -8.78 9.42 -3.65
N ALA A 60 -9.72 10.35 -3.48
CA ALA A 60 -11.02 10.06 -2.86
C ALA A 60 -11.84 9.03 -3.66
N GLU A 61 -11.67 8.96 -4.98
CA GLU A 61 -12.42 8.02 -5.82
C GLU A 61 -11.96 6.59 -5.60
N THR A 62 -10.64 6.36 -5.60
CA THR A 62 -10.07 5.06 -5.22
C THR A 62 -10.47 4.69 -3.80
N ASN A 63 -10.43 5.64 -2.86
CA ASN A 63 -10.84 5.37 -1.48
C ASN A 63 -12.32 4.93 -1.37
N ARG A 64 -13.22 5.48 -2.20
CA ARG A 64 -14.62 5.01 -2.27
C ARG A 64 -14.74 3.59 -2.81
N VAL A 65 -13.94 3.23 -3.82
CA VAL A 65 -13.91 1.85 -4.35
C VAL A 65 -13.40 0.86 -3.30
N ILE A 66 -12.36 1.24 -2.55
CA ILE A 66 -11.83 0.40 -1.47
C ILE A 66 -12.86 0.23 -0.35
N SER A 67 -13.53 1.32 0.08
CA SER A 67 -14.53 1.30 1.17
C SER A 67 -14.04 0.49 2.38
N ASP A 68 -14.78 -0.54 2.78
CA ASP A 68 -14.52 -1.53 3.81
C ASP A 68 -14.33 -2.95 3.22
N ASN A 69 -14.00 -3.01 1.92
CA ASN A 69 -13.79 -4.26 1.20
C ASN A 69 -12.43 -4.89 1.51
N ALA A 70 -12.38 -6.22 1.40
CA ALA A 70 -11.13 -6.96 1.49
C ALA A 70 -10.16 -6.54 0.36
N PRO A 71 -8.84 -6.52 0.61
CA PRO A 71 -7.85 -6.30 -0.44
C PRO A 71 -7.99 -7.23 -1.64
N SER A 72 -8.26 -8.51 -1.43
CA SER A 72 -8.50 -9.47 -2.51
C SER A 72 -9.62 -9.01 -3.45
N SER A 73 -10.71 -8.46 -2.90
CA SER A 73 -11.88 -7.98 -3.64
C SER A 73 -11.53 -6.80 -4.54
N TYR A 74 -11.05 -5.68 -3.97
CA TYR A 74 -10.77 -4.50 -4.80
C TYR A 74 -9.58 -4.73 -5.73
N LEU A 75 -8.61 -5.60 -5.37
CA LEU A 75 -7.53 -5.97 -6.30
C LEU A 75 -8.04 -6.78 -7.49
N GLN A 76 -9.07 -7.60 -7.30
CA GLN A 76 -9.74 -8.30 -8.39
C GLN A 76 -10.47 -7.30 -9.29
N ASP A 77 -11.17 -6.32 -8.72
CA ASP A 77 -11.85 -5.27 -9.48
C ASP A 77 -10.88 -4.39 -10.26
N MET A 78 -9.73 -4.04 -9.68
CA MET A 78 -8.67 -3.35 -10.41
C MET A 78 -8.16 -4.17 -11.60
N ARG A 79 -8.10 -5.51 -11.48
CA ARG A 79 -7.62 -6.41 -12.54
C ARG A 79 -8.64 -6.57 -13.67
N THR A 80 -9.93 -6.59 -13.37
CA THR A 80 -11.00 -6.73 -14.36
C THR A 80 -11.45 -5.38 -14.94
N GLY A 81 -11.21 -4.28 -14.23
CA GLY A 81 -11.55 -2.93 -14.62
C GLY A 81 -10.49 -2.23 -15.49
N SER A 82 -10.51 -0.89 -15.45
CA SER A 82 -9.72 -0.02 -16.34
C SER A 82 -8.19 -0.10 -16.12
N ILE A 83 -7.75 -0.52 -14.94
CA ILE A 83 -6.32 -0.71 -14.62
C ILE A 83 -5.80 -2.00 -15.29
N GLY A 84 -6.61 -3.05 -15.28
CA GLY A 84 -6.37 -4.27 -16.04
C GLY A 84 -5.04 -4.95 -15.69
N PRO A 85 -4.26 -5.42 -16.68
CA PRO A 85 -3.00 -6.10 -16.45
C PRO A 85 -1.92 -5.21 -15.81
N ASN A 86 -2.12 -3.88 -15.80
CA ASN A 86 -1.14 -2.94 -15.24
C ASN A 86 -1.24 -2.81 -13.71
N ARG A 87 -2.21 -3.45 -13.05
CA ARG A 87 -2.41 -3.40 -11.59
C ARG A 87 -1.13 -3.68 -10.82
N ASP A 88 -0.42 -4.75 -11.15
CA ASP A 88 0.78 -5.14 -10.41
C ASP A 88 1.93 -4.13 -10.61
N ARG A 89 1.99 -3.46 -11.77
CA ARG A 89 2.94 -2.37 -12.03
C ARG A 89 2.59 -1.13 -11.22
N LEU A 90 1.31 -0.79 -11.16
CA LEU A 90 0.80 0.34 -10.36
C LEU A 90 1.11 0.14 -8.87
N LEU A 91 0.82 -1.04 -8.31
CA LEU A 91 1.11 -1.38 -6.91
C LEU A 91 2.60 -1.20 -6.55
N LYS A 92 3.51 -1.61 -7.45
CA LYS A 92 4.96 -1.44 -7.24
C LYS A 92 5.40 0.01 -7.09
N THR A 93 4.68 0.96 -7.68
CA THR A 93 4.99 2.40 -7.50
C THR A 93 4.77 2.84 -6.05
N HIS A 94 3.93 2.12 -5.30
CA HIS A 94 3.65 2.33 -3.87
C HIS A 94 4.45 1.43 -2.93
N VAL A 95 5.53 0.81 -3.45
CA VAL A 95 6.36 -0.14 -2.71
C VAL A 95 5.53 -1.34 -2.20
N ILE A 96 4.52 -1.73 -2.98
CA ILE A 96 3.78 -2.98 -2.80
C ILE A 96 4.37 -3.94 -3.81
N ASP A 97 5.35 -4.72 -3.38
CA ASP A 97 6.05 -5.70 -4.22
C ASP A 97 5.19 -6.96 -4.46
N ASN A 98 5.71 -7.92 -5.22
CA ASN A 98 4.97 -9.14 -5.52
C ASN A 98 4.54 -9.88 -4.24
N LYS A 99 5.41 -9.99 -3.23
CA LYS A 99 5.10 -10.68 -1.97
C LYS A 99 4.00 -9.95 -1.18
N SER A 100 4.07 -8.63 -1.11
CA SER A 100 3.04 -7.81 -0.46
C SER A 100 1.72 -7.94 -1.19
N ARG A 101 1.74 -7.93 -2.53
CA ARG A 101 0.55 -8.14 -3.37
C ARG A 101 -0.05 -9.52 -3.17
N ASP A 102 0.78 -10.57 -3.11
CA ASP A 102 0.30 -11.94 -2.88
C ASP A 102 -0.40 -12.07 -1.52
N ALA A 103 0.14 -11.43 -0.48
CA ALA A 103 -0.51 -11.35 0.84
C ALA A 103 -1.84 -10.57 0.78
N MET A 104 -1.91 -9.46 0.03
CA MET A 104 -3.17 -8.75 -0.21
C MET A 104 -4.21 -9.63 -0.91
N LEU A 105 -3.82 -10.43 -1.91
CA LEU A 105 -4.76 -11.33 -2.59
C LEU A 105 -5.26 -12.48 -1.70
N ALA A 106 -4.49 -12.84 -0.68
CA ALA A 106 -4.86 -13.82 0.34
C ALA A 106 -5.55 -13.20 1.56
N ASP A 107 -5.74 -11.87 1.57
CA ASP A 107 -6.23 -11.11 2.72
C ASP A 107 -5.42 -11.34 4.01
N ASP A 108 -4.13 -11.69 3.87
CA ASP A 108 -3.23 -11.98 4.98
C ASP A 108 -2.52 -10.70 5.43
N TYR A 109 -3.07 -10.08 6.48
CA TYR A 109 -2.56 -8.82 7.00
C TYR A 109 -1.15 -8.94 7.61
N ASP A 110 -0.86 -10.01 8.34
CA ASP A 110 0.45 -10.23 8.97
C ASP A 110 1.54 -10.43 7.91
N ALA A 111 1.27 -11.29 6.92
CA ALA A 111 2.18 -11.50 5.80
C ALA A 111 2.38 -10.23 4.99
N PHE A 112 1.32 -9.41 4.81
CA PHE A 112 1.41 -8.12 4.13
C PHE A 112 2.33 -7.15 4.89
N ILE A 113 2.14 -6.98 6.20
CA ILE A 113 2.99 -6.10 7.02
C ILE A 113 4.44 -6.57 6.97
N ALA A 114 4.70 -7.87 7.11
CA ALA A 114 6.05 -8.42 7.06
C ALA A 114 6.71 -8.22 5.67
N ALA A 115 5.97 -8.47 4.58
CA ALA A 115 6.48 -8.29 3.22
C ALA A 115 6.76 -6.82 2.91
N ARG A 116 5.81 -5.94 3.24
CA ARG A 116 5.93 -4.52 2.95
C ARG A 116 7.00 -3.84 3.79
N THR A 117 7.22 -4.30 5.02
CA THR A 117 8.36 -3.87 5.85
C THR A 117 9.68 -4.12 5.13
N ARG A 118 9.89 -5.35 4.62
CA ARG A 118 11.12 -5.69 3.89
C ARG A 118 11.30 -4.84 2.64
N ALA A 119 10.23 -4.63 1.88
CA ALA A 119 10.26 -3.82 0.66
C ALA A 119 10.60 -2.35 0.96
N LEU A 120 9.96 -1.75 1.97
CA LEU A 120 10.22 -0.37 2.37
C LEU A 120 11.62 -0.19 2.95
N VAL A 121 12.10 -1.14 3.78
CA VAL A 121 13.48 -1.12 4.29
C VAL A 121 14.48 -1.10 3.13
N ALA A 122 14.32 -1.96 2.12
CA ALA A 122 15.22 -1.97 0.97
C ALA A 122 15.24 -0.62 0.22
N VAL A 123 14.09 0.07 0.11
CA VAL A 123 14.01 1.40 -0.49
C VAL A 123 14.68 2.45 0.40
N ILE A 124 14.48 2.38 1.72
CA ILE A 124 15.16 3.27 2.69
C ILE A 124 16.67 3.10 2.62
N GLU A 125 17.18 1.88 2.64
CA GLU A 125 18.61 1.58 2.57
C GLU A 125 19.21 2.11 1.25
N LYS A 126 18.49 1.93 0.14
CA LYS A 126 18.89 2.45 -1.17
C LYS A 126 18.98 3.98 -1.18
N VAL A 127 18.00 4.68 -0.61
CA VAL A 127 17.95 6.15 -0.63
C VAL A 127 18.94 6.76 0.37
N THR A 128 19.16 6.11 1.50
CA THR A 128 20.02 6.64 2.58
C THR A 128 21.47 6.17 2.49
N GLY A 129 21.75 5.10 1.75
CA GLY A 129 23.06 4.43 1.72
C GLY A 129 23.43 3.75 3.03
N LYS A 130 22.48 3.58 3.96
CA LYS A 130 22.70 2.98 5.29
C LYS A 130 21.91 1.70 5.40
N SER A 131 22.53 0.64 5.92
CA SER A 131 21.82 -0.59 6.28
C SER A 131 21.05 -0.40 7.58
N VAL A 132 19.84 -0.94 7.64
CA VAL A 132 19.06 -1.00 8.87
C VAL A 132 19.63 -2.11 9.74
N ILE A 133 20.01 -1.77 10.98
CA ILE A 133 20.30 -2.78 11.99
C ILE A 133 18.96 -3.41 12.34
N ARG A 134 18.77 -4.66 11.94
CA ARG A 134 17.68 -5.47 12.46
C ARG A 134 18.11 -5.89 13.85
N ASP A 135 17.27 -5.66 14.86
CA ASP A 135 17.53 -6.24 16.17
C ASP A 135 17.73 -7.75 15.98
N LEU A 136 18.98 -8.20 16.21
CA LEU A 136 19.34 -9.61 16.31
C LEU A 136 18.66 -10.10 17.60
N THR A 137 17.38 -10.41 17.50
CA THR A 137 16.71 -11.20 18.54
C THR A 137 16.97 -12.67 18.21
N ALA A 138 17.58 -13.30 19.22
CA ALA A 138 18.08 -14.66 19.28
C ALA A 138 17.01 -15.74 19.10
#